data_AF-T5A6A7-F1
#
_entry.id   AF-T5A6A7-F1
#
_cell.length_a   1.000
_cell.length_b   1.000
_cell.length_c   1.000
_cell.angle_alpha   90.00
_cell.angle_beta   90.00
_cell.angle_gamma   90.00
#
_symmetry.space_group_name_H-M   'P 1'
#
loop_
_entity.id
_entity.type
_entity.pdbx_description
1 polymer ?
#
loop_
_entity_poly.entity_id
_entity_poly.type
_entity_poly.pdbx_seq_one_letter_code
_entity_poly.pdbx_strand_id
1 'polypeptide(L)'
;MVATRRVTLVWIVRTYETLEWVRPFMDMILRIPNRKDILRIQVFVTRPQNPRDIVSASSTVKMFPGRPNIHLLLNKEVQDQIGAMSVSVCGPGALADDVRGAVRAVQGDNVVDFIEESFTW
;
A
#
# COMPACT_ATOMS: atom_id res chain seq x y z
N MET A 1 -22.84 -4.20 -10.01
CA MET A 1 -22.19 -3.39 -8.94
C MET A 1 -21.00 -4.20 -8.43
N VAL A 2 -19.80 -3.62 -8.32
CA VAL A 2 -18.61 -4.31 -7.80
C VAL A 2 -18.45 -3.93 -6.33
N ALA A 3 -18.21 -4.90 -5.44
CA ALA A 3 -18.11 -4.65 -4.00
C ALA A 3 -16.93 -3.73 -3.64
N THR A 4 -15.78 -3.92 -4.29
CA THR A 4 -14.58 -3.12 -4.06
C THR A 4 -14.47 -2.00 -5.09
N ARG A 5 -14.54 -0.75 -4.63
CA ARG A 5 -14.42 0.44 -5.49
C ARG A 5 -13.03 1.06 -5.51
N ARG A 6 -12.18 0.76 -4.51
CA ARG A 6 -10.84 1.32 -4.37
C ARG A 6 -9.93 0.35 -3.63
N VAL A 7 -8.68 0.23 -4.09
CA VAL A 7 -7.62 -0.57 -3.48
C VAL A 7 -6.33 0.24 -3.50
N THR A 8 -5.69 0.40 -2.35
CA THR A 8 -4.37 1.00 -2.23
C THR A 8 -3.39 -0.05 -1.70
N LEU A 9 -2.47 -0.49 -2.55
CA LEU A 9 -1.36 -1.37 -2.17
C LEU A 9 -0.18 -0.51 -1.70
N VAL A 10 0.19 -0.64 -0.42
CA VAL A 10 1.40 -0.02 0.13
C VAL A 10 2.45 -1.09 0.30
N TRP A 11 3.56 -0.95 -0.41
CA TRP A 11 4.65 -1.93 -0.38
C TRP A 11 5.95 -1.29 0.08
N ILE A 12 6.47 -1.76 1.21
CA ILE A 12 7.73 -1.29 1.78
C ILE A 12 8.81 -2.30 1.43
N VAL A 13 9.83 -1.86 0.68
CA VAL A 13 10.96 -2.69 0.26
C VAL A 13 12.28 -2.09 0.71
N ARG A 14 13.31 -2.92 0.83
CA ARG A 14 14.65 -2.46 1.21
C ARG A 14 15.33 -1.75 0.04
N THR A 15 15.38 -2.41 -1.10
CA THR A 15 16.03 -1.93 -2.32
C THR A 15 15.18 -2.26 -3.53
N TYR A 16 15.43 -1.61 -4.66
CA TYR A 16 14.63 -1.75 -5.87
C TYR A 16 14.76 -3.13 -6.53
N GLU A 17 15.92 -3.78 -6.42
CA GLU A 17 16.21 -5.10 -6.99
C GLU A 17 15.26 -6.17 -6.43
N THR A 18 14.77 -5.99 -5.20
CA THR A 18 13.77 -6.89 -4.59
C THR A 18 12.44 -6.94 -5.34
N LEU A 19 12.19 -5.98 -6.25
CA LEU A 19 11.00 -5.97 -7.10
C LEU A 19 11.18 -6.79 -8.38
N GLU A 20 12.40 -7.17 -8.77
CA GLU A 20 12.67 -7.79 -10.07
C GLU A 20 11.93 -9.11 -10.27
N TRP A 21 11.93 -9.98 -9.26
CA TRP A 21 11.24 -11.27 -9.33
C TRP A 21 9.73 -11.14 -9.48
N VAL A 22 9.14 -10.07 -8.93
CA VAL A 22 7.68 -9.86 -8.98
C VAL A 22 7.24 -9.18 -10.28
N ARG A 23 8.19 -8.62 -11.05
CA ARG A 23 7.88 -7.81 -12.24
C ARG A 23 6.89 -8.50 -13.20
N PRO A 24 7.02 -9.80 -13.52
CA PRO A 24 6.07 -10.46 -14.40
C PRO A 24 4.63 -10.41 -13.86
N PHE A 25 4.45 -10.61 -12.55
CA PHE A 25 3.14 -10.55 -11.90
C PHE A 25 2.62 -9.11 -11.84
N MET A 26 3.51 -8.15 -11.54
CA MET A 26 3.17 -6.74 -11.58
C MET A 26 2.69 -6.35 -12.98
N ASP A 27 3.41 -6.72 -14.04
CA ASP A 27 3.02 -6.45 -15.43
C ASP A 27 1.67 -7.06 -15.79
N MET A 28 1.36 -8.27 -15.32
CA MET A 28 0.03 -8.87 -15.49
C MET A 28 -1.06 -8.03 -14.83
N ILE A 29 -0.88 -7.65 -13.56
CA ILE A 29 -1.80 -6.75 -12.85
C ILE A 29 -1.90 -5.41 -13.59
N LEU A 30 -0.78 -4.91 -14.12
CA LEU A 30 -0.71 -3.67 -14.85
C LEU A 30 -1.27 -3.77 -16.29
N ARG A 31 -1.76 -4.92 -16.73
CA ARG A 31 -2.49 -5.07 -18.00
C ARG A 31 -3.99 -5.27 -17.80
N ILE A 32 -4.45 -5.48 -16.57
CA ILE A 32 -5.88 -5.64 -16.28
C ILE A 32 -6.64 -4.37 -16.73
N PRO A 33 -7.67 -4.51 -17.58
CA PRO A 33 -8.48 -3.39 -18.04
C PRO A 33 -9.09 -2.62 -16.86
N ASN A 34 -9.15 -1.29 -16.96
CA ASN A 34 -9.74 -0.40 -15.95
C ASN A 34 -9.13 -0.49 -14.54
N ARG A 35 -7.99 -1.19 -14.36
CA ARG A 35 -7.36 -1.30 -13.03
C ARG A 35 -6.93 0.05 -12.46
N LYS A 36 -6.70 1.06 -13.31
CA LYS A 36 -6.32 2.41 -12.89
C LYS A 36 -7.43 3.13 -12.12
N ASP A 37 -8.67 2.72 -12.30
CA ASP A 37 -9.83 3.32 -11.65
C ASP A 37 -10.00 2.81 -10.20
N ILE A 38 -9.38 1.66 -9.88
CA ILE A 38 -9.56 0.96 -8.61
C ILE A 38 -8.23 0.86 -7.85
N LEU A 39 -7.15 0.44 -8.51
CA LEU A 39 -5.87 0.09 -7.90
C LEU A 39 -4.86 1.24 -7.98
N ARG A 40 -4.38 1.63 -6.81
CA ARG A 40 -3.21 2.50 -6.63
C ARG A 40 -2.11 1.71 -5.91
N ILE A 41 -0.87 1.87 -6.35
CA ILE A 41 0.30 1.20 -5.76
C ILE A 41 1.27 2.29 -5.30
N GLN A 42 1.70 2.20 -4.05
CA GLN A 42 2.70 3.06 -3.44
C GLN A 42 3.85 2.20 -2.94
N VAL A 43 5.03 2.36 -3.53
CA VAL A 43 6.23 1.62 -3.17
C VAL A 43 7.17 2.53 -2.38
N PHE A 44 7.54 2.11 -1.18
CA PHE A 44 8.46 2.83 -0.29
C PHE A 44 9.79 2.09 -0.25
N VAL A 45 10.85 2.69 -0.81
CA VAL A 45 12.20 2.11 -0.86
C VAL A 45 13.03 2.69 0.28
N THR A 46 13.32 1.87 1.28
CA THR A 46 13.97 2.34 2.53
C THR A 46 15.47 2.57 2.40
N ARG A 47 16.13 1.96 1.41
CA ARG A 47 17.55 2.17 1.07
C ARG A 47 17.74 2.26 -0.45
N PRO A 48 17.35 3.38 -1.08
CA PRO A 48 17.57 3.57 -2.51
C PRO A 48 19.07 3.63 -2.80
N GLN A 49 19.55 2.85 -3.78
CA GLN A 49 20.97 2.87 -4.17
C GLN A 49 21.24 3.94 -5.22
N ASN A 50 20.25 4.19 -6.09
CA ASN A 50 20.31 5.21 -7.13
C ASN A 50 19.05 6.07 -7.08
N PRO A 51 19.15 7.41 -7.20
CA PRO A 51 17.98 8.28 -7.34
C PRO A 51 17.04 7.88 -8.48
N ARG A 52 17.56 7.22 -9.53
CA ARG A 52 16.77 6.68 -10.64
C ARG A 52 15.82 5.55 -10.24
N ASP A 53 16.07 4.89 -9.10
CA ASP A 53 15.24 3.81 -8.59
C ASP A 53 13.88 4.30 -8.06
N ILE A 54 13.71 5.63 -7.93
CA ILE A 54 12.52 6.28 -7.37
C ILE A 54 11.69 6.94 -8.50
N VAL A 55 11.93 6.56 -9.76
CA VAL A 55 11.14 7.09 -10.89
C VAL A 55 9.78 6.39 -10.94
N SER A 56 8.72 7.15 -10.71
CA SER A 56 7.35 6.64 -10.77
C SER A 56 6.99 6.25 -12.20
N ALA A 57 6.73 4.96 -12.44
CA ALA A 57 6.42 4.43 -13.76
C ALA A 57 5.02 4.83 -14.29
N SER A 58 4.11 5.29 -13.44
CA SER A 58 2.79 5.80 -13.84
C SER A 58 2.12 6.65 -12.76
N SER A 59 1.00 7.31 -13.10
CA SER A 59 0.19 8.05 -12.11
C SER A 59 -0.38 7.16 -11.01
N THR A 60 -0.61 5.88 -11.29
CA THR A 60 -1.19 4.89 -10.37
C THR A 60 -0.14 4.05 -9.65
N VAL A 61 1.14 4.15 -10.01
CA VAL A 61 2.26 3.45 -9.36
C VAL A 61 3.31 4.48 -8.99
N LYS A 62 3.32 4.86 -7.71
CA LYS A 62 4.22 5.88 -7.17
C LYS A 62 5.32 5.25 -6.34
N MET A 63 6.53 5.79 -6.45
CA MET A 63 7.68 5.36 -5.67
C MET A 63 8.15 6.49 -4.76
N PHE A 64 8.48 6.16 -3.51
CA PHE A 64 8.88 7.11 -2.47
C PHE A 64 10.14 6.59 -1.75
N PRO A 65 11.09 7.47 -1.39
CA PRO A 65 12.21 7.08 -0.55
C PRO A 65 11.80 6.98 0.93
N GLY A 66 12.48 6.11 1.67
CA GLY A 66 12.35 6.00 3.12
C GLY A 66 11.19 5.13 3.58
N ARG A 67 10.89 5.21 4.88
CA ARG A 67 9.74 4.53 5.49
C ARG A 67 8.50 5.44 5.41
N PRO A 68 7.31 4.89 5.12
CA PRO A 68 6.08 5.67 5.18
C PRO A 68 5.77 6.10 6.61
N ASN A 69 5.17 7.28 6.76
CA ASN A 69 4.46 7.64 7.98
C ASN A 69 3.07 6.99 7.91
N ILE A 70 2.89 5.88 8.63
CA ILE A 70 1.67 5.05 8.56
C ILE A 70 0.42 5.82 9.00
N HIS A 71 0.52 6.64 10.05
CA HIS A 71 -0.60 7.47 10.50
C HIS A 71 -1.05 8.48 9.46
N LEU A 72 -0.10 9.20 8.85
CA LEU A 72 -0.42 10.18 7.80
C LEU A 72 -1.00 9.50 6.56
N LEU A 73 -0.41 8.37 6.16
CA LEU A 73 -0.89 7.59 5.02
C LEU A 73 -2.31 7.12 5.26
N LEU A 74 -2.58 6.46 6.39
CA LEU A 74 -3.89 5.92 6.69
C LEU A 74 -4.96 7.03 6.81
N ASN A 75 -4.65 8.13 7.49
CA ASN A 75 -5.58 9.27 7.58
C ASN A 75 -5.97 9.79 6.20
N LYS A 76 -5.01 9.88 5.28
CA LYS A 76 -5.29 10.29 3.90
C LYS A 76 -6.18 9.28 3.18
N GLU A 77 -5.93 7.99 3.34
CA GLU A 77 -6.76 6.96 2.72
C GLU A 77 -8.18 6.97 3.30
N VAL A 78 -8.35 7.21 4.59
CA VAL A 78 -9.66 7.35 5.26
C VAL A 78 -10.41 8.60 4.79
N GLN A 79 -9.73 9.73 4.55
CA GLN A 79 -10.38 10.91 3.97
C GLN A 79 -10.99 10.64 2.59
N ASP A 80 -10.36 9.78 1.79
CA ASP A 80 -10.84 9.36 0.47
C ASP A 80 -11.76 8.11 0.55
N GLN A 81 -12.25 7.74 1.73
CA GLN A 81 -13.09 6.56 1.95
C GLN A 81 -14.45 6.71 1.24
N ILE A 82 -14.86 5.68 0.49
CA ILE A 82 -16.13 5.68 -0.26
C ILE A 82 -17.25 4.95 0.51
N GLY A 83 -16.88 3.95 1.29
CA GLY A 83 -17.78 3.09 2.09
C GLY A 83 -16.92 2.35 3.12
N ALA A 84 -17.38 1.21 3.64
CA ALA A 84 -16.57 0.42 4.58
C ALA A 84 -15.15 0.13 4.03
N MET A 85 -14.14 0.31 4.87
CA MET A 85 -12.73 0.10 4.53
C MET A 85 -12.18 -1.08 5.32
N SER A 86 -11.33 -1.88 4.69
CA SER A 86 -10.52 -2.89 5.37
C SER A 86 -9.06 -2.57 5.15
N VAL A 87 -8.27 -2.66 6.22
CA VAL A 87 -6.83 -2.44 6.25
C VAL A 87 -6.18 -3.75 6.63
N SER A 88 -5.49 -4.36 5.67
CA SER A 88 -4.65 -5.55 5.91
C SER A 88 -3.17 -5.16 6.00
N VAL A 89 -2.43 -5.83 6.87
CA VAL A 89 -0.97 -5.75 6.95
C VAL A 89 -0.36 -7.14 7.00
N CYS A 90 0.65 -7.36 6.14
CA CYS A 90 1.53 -8.51 6.18
C CYS A 90 2.99 -8.00 6.20
N GLY A 91 3.64 -8.06 7.34
CA GLY A 91 4.99 -7.55 7.50
C GLY A 91 5.55 -7.76 8.91
N PRO A 92 6.71 -7.14 9.23
CA PRO A 92 7.31 -7.24 10.55
C PRO A 92 6.38 -6.74 11.65
N GLY A 93 6.49 -7.30 12.86
CA GLY A 93 5.63 -6.94 14.00
C GLY A 93 5.55 -5.43 14.27
N ALA A 94 6.68 -4.72 14.20
CA ALA A 94 6.69 -3.26 14.38
C ALA A 94 5.83 -2.51 13.34
N LEU A 95 5.81 -2.96 12.09
CA LEU A 95 4.95 -2.39 11.06
C LEU A 95 3.47 -2.72 11.35
N ALA A 96 3.19 -3.95 11.74
CA ALA A 96 1.83 -4.35 12.12
C ALA A 96 1.32 -3.53 13.32
N ASP A 97 2.18 -3.25 14.31
CA ASP A 97 1.87 -2.40 15.46
C ASP A 97 1.56 -0.97 15.05
N ASP A 98 2.38 -0.37 14.16
CA ASP A 98 2.15 0.98 13.62
C ASP A 98 0.82 1.06 12.85
N VAL A 99 0.51 0.06 12.01
CA VAL A 99 -0.76 0.01 11.25
C VAL A 99 -1.93 -0.16 12.21
N ARG A 100 -1.84 -1.07 13.18
CA ARG A 100 -2.90 -1.28 14.18
C ARG A 100 -3.17 -0.01 15.00
N GLY A 101 -2.11 0.68 15.41
CA GLY A 101 -2.19 1.96 16.12
C GLY A 101 -2.87 3.05 15.28
N ALA A 102 -2.51 3.15 14.00
CA ALA A 102 -3.13 4.07 13.07
C ALA A 102 -4.62 3.76 12.84
N VAL A 103 -4.99 2.49 12.64
CA VAL A 103 -6.39 2.10 12.46
C VAL A 103 -7.21 2.39 13.71
N ARG A 104 -6.64 2.14 14.90
CA ARG A 104 -7.32 2.47 16.16
C ARG A 104 -7.60 3.97 16.29
N ALA A 105 -6.72 4.84 15.80
CA ALA A 105 -6.86 6.29 15.89
C ALA A 105 -7.98 6.87 15.02
N VAL A 106 -8.49 6.10 14.04
CA VAL A 106 -9.54 6.53 13.10
C VAL A 106 -10.90 5.83 13.33
N GLN A 107 -11.01 5.03 14.39
CA GLN A 107 -12.26 4.40 14.80
C GLN A 107 -13.26 5.45 15.33
N GLY A 108 -14.55 5.19 15.17
CA GLY A 108 -15.64 6.01 15.69
C GLY A 108 -16.38 6.77 14.59
N ASP A 109 -15.68 7.62 13.84
CA ASP A 109 -16.28 8.41 12.76
C ASP A 109 -16.34 7.66 11.42
N ASN A 110 -15.53 6.60 11.28
CA ASN A 110 -15.41 5.80 10.06
C ASN A 110 -15.57 4.31 10.35
N VAL A 111 -15.99 3.56 9.34
CA VAL A 111 -16.06 2.09 9.39
C VAL A 111 -14.76 1.53 8.79
N VAL A 112 -13.82 1.16 9.66
CA VAL A 112 -12.51 0.65 9.25
C VAL A 112 -12.21 -0.65 10.00
N ASP A 113 -12.15 -1.76 9.28
CA ASP A 113 -11.74 -3.05 9.83
C ASP A 113 -10.23 -3.23 9.70
N PHE A 114 -9.60 -3.76 10.75
CA PHE A 114 -8.19 -4.13 10.74
C PHE A 114 -8.03 -5.65 10.64
N ILE A 115 -7.19 -6.09 9.70
CA ILE A 115 -6.83 -7.50 9.53
C ILE A 115 -5.31 -7.59 9.58
N GLU A 116 -4.80 -8.50 10.40
CA GLU A 116 -3.39 -8.82 10.44
C GLU A 116 -3.17 -10.17 9.78
N GLU A 117 -2.40 -10.18 8.70
CA GLU A 117 -2.12 -11.38 7.95
C GLU A 117 -0.73 -11.90 8.31
N SER A 118 -0.70 -13.08 8.94
CA SER A 118 0.52 -13.82 9.25
C SER A 118 0.82 -14.82 8.14
N PHE A 119 1.06 -14.34 6.91
CA PHE A 119 1.65 -15.20 5.89
C PHE A 119 3.06 -15.55 6.35
N THR A 120 3.24 -16.78 6.84
CA THR A 120 4.54 -17.29 7.29
C THR A 120 5.55 -17.20 6.15
N TRP A 121 6.69 -16.57 6.42
CA TRP A 121 7.86 -16.48 5.53
C TRP A 121 8.69 -17.77 5.53
#